data_AF-A0A7S1S3S4-F1
#
_entry.id   AF-A0A7S1S3S4-F1
#
_cell.length_a   1.000
_cell.length_b   1.000
_cell.length_c   1.000
_cell.angle_alpha   90.00
_cell.angle_beta   90.00
_cell.angle_gamma   90.00
#
_symmetry.space_group_name_H-M   'P 1'
#
loop_
_entity.id
_entity.type
_entity.pdbx_description
1 polymer ?
#
loop_
_entity_poly.entity_id
_entity_poly.type
_entity_poly.pdbx_seq_one_letter_code
_entity_poly.pdbx_strand_id
1 'polypeptide(L)'
;QTSWGRGIMESFPSDFVIKVKELARDASSWIGAQASCSVVDADMMLRRAESSRLAMAELGVLDAAICSQLRDVAVTAAAVTLCSDFGMAGLEECRADFAAACQPHPPQLGAQLWHRVQDYFWASARLACAECRGDAAAAQRERHIADRHARHLAGLRRLGSVRLPPETQQRFSSEVARVMPSTVVMLSTCLEAASTLSPSPRTPYSSAVEGRCTELLLRSLAELQTRSWIELLWAMRRIVTAGRPAERQVPTLSCSRMLDLNSPFSVVHPKPSGR
;
A
#
# COMPACT_ATOMS: atom_id res chain seq x y z
N GLN A 1 4.30 18.98 24.03
CA GLN A 1 5.17 17.81 23.83
C GLN A 1 4.34 16.56 24.06
N THR A 2 3.85 15.94 23.00
CA THR A 2 3.21 14.62 23.05
C THR A 2 4.31 13.61 23.30
N SER A 3 4.43 13.10 24.53
CA SER A 3 5.32 11.98 24.83
C SER A 3 4.74 10.73 24.18
N TRP A 4 5.13 10.47 22.93
CA TRP A 4 4.99 9.15 22.33
C TRP A 4 5.81 8.23 23.22
N GLY A 5 5.10 7.48 24.08
CA GLY A 5 5.65 6.81 25.25
C GLY A 5 6.74 5.80 24.89
N ARG A 6 7.46 5.33 25.93
CA ARG A 6 8.55 4.34 25.90
C ARG A 6 8.12 2.94 25.39
N GLY A 7 7.05 2.83 24.62
CA GLY A 7 6.58 1.60 24.02
C GLY A 7 7.27 1.34 22.68
N ILE A 8 7.44 0.06 22.36
CA ILE A 8 7.91 -0.39 21.06
C ILE A 8 6.82 -0.05 20.02
N MET A 9 7.21 0.65 18.96
CA MET A 9 6.32 1.13 17.92
C MET A 9 6.07 0.07 16.84
N GLU A 10 4.80 -0.24 16.58
CA GLU A 10 4.39 -1.20 15.53
C GLU A 10 3.98 -0.53 14.22
N SER A 11 3.74 0.79 14.25
CA SER A 11 3.43 1.62 13.08
C SER A 11 3.73 3.09 13.35
N PHE A 12 4.13 3.82 12.31
CA PHE A 12 4.37 5.26 12.37
C PHE A 12 3.06 6.08 12.27
N PRO A 13 3.01 7.26 12.90
CA PRO A 13 2.02 8.29 12.58
C PRO A 13 2.07 8.68 11.10
N SER A 14 0.93 9.02 10.51
CA SER A 14 0.82 9.37 9.08
C SER A 14 1.79 10.47 8.65
N ASP A 15 1.95 11.51 9.46
CA ASP A 15 2.84 12.64 9.16
C ASP A 15 4.31 12.20 9.09
N PHE A 16 4.70 11.25 9.95
CA PHE A 16 6.04 10.68 9.91
C PHE A 16 6.24 9.79 8.68
N VAL A 17 5.22 9.02 8.28
CA VAL A 17 5.27 8.22 7.05
C VAL A 17 5.47 9.10 5.82
N ILE A 18 4.84 10.28 5.76
CA ILE A 18 5.08 11.23 4.66
C ILE A 18 6.56 11.57 4.55
N LYS A 19 7.22 11.84 5.69
CA LYS A 19 8.67 12.14 5.71
C LYS A 19 9.55 10.93 5.37
N VAL A 20 9.17 9.72 5.79
CA VAL A 20 9.86 8.49 5.35
C VAL A 20 9.73 8.30 3.83
N LYS A 21 8.58 8.62 3.23
CA LYS A 21 8.38 8.58 1.78
C LYS A 21 9.21 9.63 1.05
N GLU A 22 9.30 10.85 1.59
CA GLU A 22 10.16 11.90 1.06
C GLU A 22 11.64 11.46 1.07
N LEU A 23 12.12 10.93 2.20
CA LEU A 23 13.47 10.38 2.33
C LEU A 23 13.74 9.26 1.30
N ALA A 24 12.81 8.31 1.16
CA ALA A 24 12.94 7.23 0.18
C ALA A 24 13.01 7.76 -1.26
N ARG A 25 12.19 8.78 -1.59
CA ARG A 25 12.20 9.42 -2.91
C ARG A 25 13.51 10.14 -3.17
N ASP A 26 14.04 10.88 -2.20
CA ASP A 26 15.30 11.62 -2.35
C ASP A 26 16.48 10.65 -2.54
N ALA A 27 16.55 9.59 -1.72
CA ALA A 27 17.54 8.52 -1.86
C ALA A 27 17.39 7.74 -3.19
N SER A 28 16.16 7.54 -3.67
CA SER A 28 15.93 6.88 -4.96
C SER A 28 16.26 7.79 -6.15
N SER A 29 16.08 9.10 -6.01
CA SER A 29 16.44 10.08 -7.04
C SER A 29 17.96 10.17 -7.23
N TRP A 30 18.74 9.88 -6.18
CA TRP A 30 20.19 9.74 -6.26
C TRP A 30 20.62 8.64 -7.27
N ILE A 31 19.86 7.54 -7.39
CA ILE A 31 20.12 6.48 -8.39
C ILE A 31 20.08 7.06 -9.80
N GLY A 32 19.06 7.87 -10.12
CA GLY A 32 18.95 8.51 -11.44
C GLY A 32 20.12 9.43 -11.74
N ALA A 33 20.55 10.23 -10.76
CA ALA A 33 21.72 11.11 -10.89
C ALA A 33 23.03 10.33 -11.09
N GLN A 34 23.21 9.22 -10.38
CA GLN A 34 24.36 8.32 -10.57
C GLN A 34 24.34 7.65 -11.95
N ALA A 35 23.18 7.15 -12.38
CA ALA A 35 22.99 6.53 -13.69
C ALA A 35 23.25 7.51 -14.85
N SER A 36 22.97 8.80 -14.67
CA SER A 36 23.32 9.86 -15.62
C SER A 36 24.72 10.45 -15.42
N CYS A 37 25.53 9.89 -14.52
CA CYS A 37 26.86 10.36 -14.16
C CYS A 37 26.92 11.86 -13.74
N SER A 38 25.83 12.39 -13.16
CA SER A 38 25.78 13.77 -12.69
C SER A 38 26.16 13.85 -11.22
N VAL A 39 27.43 14.16 -10.96
CA VAL A 39 27.97 14.29 -9.58
C VAL A 39 27.25 15.39 -8.80
N VAL A 40 26.97 16.53 -9.45
CA VAL A 40 26.28 17.67 -8.82
C VAL A 40 24.87 17.29 -8.39
N ASP A 41 24.13 16.58 -9.24
CA ASP A 41 22.77 16.15 -8.90
C ASP A 41 22.79 15.06 -7.81
N ALA A 42 23.77 14.16 -7.85
CA ALA A 42 23.94 13.13 -6.83
C ALA A 42 24.20 13.78 -5.45
N ASP A 43 25.13 14.72 -5.36
CA ASP A 43 25.40 15.46 -4.13
C ASP A 43 24.17 16.23 -3.64
N MET A 44 23.44 16.86 -4.56
CA MET A 44 22.19 17.55 -4.25
C MET A 44 21.14 16.59 -3.67
N MET A 45 20.99 15.38 -4.22
CA MET A 45 20.03 14.39 -3.70
C MET A 45 20.40 13.91 -2.30
N LEU A 46 21.70 13.73 -1.99
CA LEU A 46 22.15 13.39 -0.64
C LEU A 46 21.85 14.53 0.36
N ARG A 47 22.03 15.80 -0.03
CA ARG A 47 21.64 16.94 0.81
C ARG A 47 20.13 17.02 1.06
N ARG A 48 19.31 16.64 0.06
CA ARG A 48 17.85 16.54 0.24
C ARG A 48 17.48 15.41 1.19
N ALA A 49 18.10 14.24 1.06
CA ALA A 49 17.92 13.14 2.02
C ALA A 49 18.29 13.55 3.45
N GLU A 50 19.35 14.34 3.62
CA GLU A 50 19.74 14.92 4.92
C GLU A 50 18.71 15.94 5.44
N SER A 51 18.13 16.75 4.56
CA SER A 51 17.04 17.67 4.93
C SER A 51 15.77 16.91 5.36
N SER A 52 15.42 15.84 4.65
CA SER A 52 14.32 14.94 5.00
C SER A 52 14.57 14.26 6.36
N ARG A 53 15.83 13.89 6.66
CA ARG A 53 16.23 13.39 7.98
C ARG A 53 16.01 14.40 9.10
N LEU A 54 16.42 15.66 8.90
CA LEU A 54 16.21 16.74 9.86
C LEU A 54 14.72 16.96 10.12
N ALA A 55 13.90 17.02 9.07
CA ALA A 55 12.45 17.17 9.19
C ALA A 55 11.79 16.00 9.96
N MET A 56 12.26 14.76 9.78
CA MET A 56 11.79 13.62 10.59
C MET A 56 12.12 13.79 12.08
N ALA A 57 13.32 14.28 12.41
CA ALA A 57 13.74 14.51 13.79
C ALA A 57 12.92 15.63 14.46
N GLU A 58 12.58 16.69 13.70
CA GLU A 58 11.73 17.79 14.18
C GLU A 58 10.31 17.34 14.58
N LEU A 59 9.78 16.28 13.94
CA LEU A 59 8.49 15.70 14.33
C LEU A 59 8.51 15.04 15.72
N GLY A 60 9.70 14.74 16.27
CA GLY A 60 9.86 14.18 17.61
C GLY A 60 9.24 12.79 17.80
N VAL A 61 9.02 12.05 16.70
CA VAL A 61 8.46 10.69 16.73
C VAL A 61 9.53 9.65 17.07
N LEU A 62 10.76 9.85 16.57
CA LEU A 62 11.93 9.02 16.85
C LEU A 62 13.10 9.91 17.27
N ASP A 63 14.06 9.33 17.99
CA ASP A 63 15.30 10.02 18.32
C ASP A 63 16.09 10.38 17.06
N ALA A 64 16.82 11.49 17.11
CA ALA A 64 17.60 11.99 15.98
C ALA A 64 18.59 10.93 15.44
N ALA A 65 19.17 10.10 16.31
CA ALA A 65 20.06 9.00 15.93
C ALA A 65 19.35 7.94 15.06
N ILE A 66 18.10 7.62 15.35
CA ILE A 66 17.31 6.66 14.58
C ILE A 66 16.87 7.27 13.26
N CYS A 67 16.54 8.56 13.24
CA CYS A 67 16.33 9.27 11.99
C CYS A 67 17.59 9.22 11.10
N SER A 68 18.79 9.38 11.66
CA SER A 68 20.05 9.18 10.92
C SER A 68 20.20 7.75 10.40
N GLN A 69 19.92 6.75 11.23
CA GLN A 69 19.96 5.36 10.80
C GLN A 69 18.97 5.06 9.66
N LEU A 70 17.75 5.63 9.70
CA LEU A 70 16.78 5.52 8.61
C LEU A 70 17.32 6.09 7.30
N ARG A 71 18.03 7.24 7.36
CA ARG A 71 18.70 7.83 6.20
C ARG A 71 19.78 6.90 5.66
N ASP A 72 20.62 6.36 6.54
CA ASP A 72 21.71 5.47 6.15
C ASP A 72 21.18 4.20 5.48
N VAL A 73 20.13 3.58 6.02
CA VAL A 73 19.46 2.42 5.39
C VAL A 73 18.88 2.79 4.03
N ALA A 74 18.24 3.96 3.89
CA ALA A 74 17.67 4.40 2.62
C ALA A 74 18.74 4.59 1.53
N VAL A 75 19.84 5.28 1.86
CA VAL A 75 20.94 5.57 0.93
C VAL A 75 21.72 4.30 0.57
N THR A 76 22.05 3.46 1.56
CA THR A 76 22.78 2.21 1.30
C THR A 76 21.92 1.19 0.55
N ALA A 77 20.60 1.13 0.78
CA ALA A 77 19.69 0.32 -0.06
C ALA A 77 19.70 0.79 -1.52
N ALA A 78 19.71 2.10 -1.74
CA ALA A 78 19.82 2.68 -3.08
C ALA A 78 21.15 2.32 -3.75
N ALA A 79 22.28 2.41 -3.02
CA ALA A 79 23.60 2.03 -3.50
C ALA A 79 23.70 0.55 -3.87
N VAL A 80 23.26 -0.38 -2.99
CA VAL A 80 23.26 -1.82 -3.29
C VAL A 80 22.41 -2.12 -4.53
N THR A 81 21.22 -1.51 -4.63
CA THR A 81 20.34 -1.74 -5.77
C THR A 81 20.96 -1.25 -7.07
N LEU A 82 21.52 -0.03 -7.07
CA LEU A 82 22.21 0.53 -8.23
C LEU A 82 23.37 -0.36 -8.67
N CYS A 83 24.27 -0.75 -7.75
CA CYS A 83 25.40 -1.61 -8.07
C CYS A 83 24.97 -2.97 -8.63
N SER A 84 23.92 -3.56 -8.04
CA SER A 84 23.37 -4.85 -8.49
C SER A 84 22.72 -4.76 -9.87
N ASP A 85 21.91 -3.73 -10.13
CA ASP A 85 21.10 -3.63 -11.37
C ASP A 85 21.92 -3.14 -12.57
N PHE A 86 22.97 -2.34 -12.34
CA PHE A 86 23.85 -1.80 -13.38
C PHE A 86 25.20 -2.52 -13.47
N GLY A 87 25.46 -3.52 -12.62
CA GLY A 87 26.71 -4.28 -12.62
C GLY A 87 27.94 -3.44 -12.25
N MET A 88 27.77 -2.47 -11.34
CA MET A 88 28.88 -1.62 -10.90
C MET A 88 29.78 -2.38 -9.91
N ALA A 89 31.07 -2.05 -9.91
CA ALA A 89 31.99 -2.51 -8.87
C ALA A 89 31.57 -1.96 -7.49
N GLY A 90 32.04 -2.60 -6.42
CA GLY A 90 31.74 -2.15 -5.05
C GLY A 90 30.46 -2.75 -4.43
N LEU A 91 29.84 -3.75 -5.06
CA LEU A 91 28.58 -4.32 -4.60
C LEU A 91 28.69 -4.95 -3.21
N GLU A 92 29.79 -5.66 -2.92
CA GLU A 92 29.98 -6.31 -1.62
C GLU A 92 30.23 -5.29 -0.50
N GLU A 93 30.95 -4.21 -0.81
CA GLU A 93 31.16 -3.07 0.08
C GLU A 93 29.82 -2.38 0.39
N CYS A 94 29.01 -2.09 -0.64
CA CYS A 94 27.67 -1.53 -0.43
C CYS A 94 26.77 -2.46 0.39
N ARG A 95 26.87 -3.79 0.21
CA ARG A 95 26.11 -4.77 1.01
C ARG A 95 26.55 -4.75 2.47
N ALA A 96 27.85 -4.65 2.72
CA ALA A 96 28.41 -4.51 4.06
C ALA A 96 27.93 -3.20 4.72
N ASP A 97 27.96 -2.08 4.00
CA ASP A 97 27.47 -0.77 4.48
C ASP A 97 25.97 -0.81 4.79
N PHE A 98 25.16 -1.46 3.94
CA PHE A 98 23.73 -1.65 4.21
C PHE A 98 23.49 -2.52 5.45
N ALA A 99 24.25 -3.60 5.62
CA ALA A 99 24.15 -4.47 6.79
C ALA A 99 24.54 -3.71 8.07
N ALA A 100 25.59 -2.88 8.01
CA ALA A 100 26.01 -2.01 9.10
C ALA A 100 24.94 -0.96 9.43
N ALA A 101 24.36 -0.28 8.42
CA ALA A 101 23.28 0.68 8.63
C ALA A 101 22.03 0.05 9.26
N CYS A 102 21.77 -1.23 8.97
CA CYS A 102 20.66 -1.98 9.57
C CYS A 102 20.87 -2.34 11.05
N GLN A 103 22.08 -2.15 11.60
CA GLN A 103 22.47 -2.54 12.96
C GLN A 103 23.00 -1.34 13.78
N PRO A 104 22.69 -1.25 15.08
CA PRO A 104 21.81 -2.13 15.83
C PRO A 104 20.34 -1.93 15.45
N HIS A 105 19.50 -2.91 15.76
CA HIS A 105 18.05 -2.75 15.66
C HIS A 105 17.57 -1.59 16.58
N PRO A 106 16.85 -0.57 16.05
CA PRO A 106 16.39 0.56 16.85
C PRO A 106 15.45 0.12 18.00
N PRO A 107 15.71 0.51 19.26
CA PRO A 107 14.91 0.03 20.39
C PRO A 107 13.47 0.59 20.41
N GLN A 108 13.21 1.75 19.78
CA GLN A 108 11.86 2.31 19.64
C GLN A 108 11.00 1.58 18.62
N LEU A 109 11.57 0.80 17.69
CA LEU A 109 10.82 0.17 16.61
C LEU A 109 10.59 -1.31 16.92
N GLY A 110 9.42 -1.84 16.61
CA GLY A 110 9.21 -3.29 16.60
C GLY A 110 9.97 -3.94 15.45
N ALA A 111 10.43 -5.17 15.65
CA ALA A 111 11.19 -5.91 14.63
C ALA A 111 10.44 -6.01 13.29
N GLN A 112 9.11 -6.16 13.33
CA GLN A 112 8.28 -6.16 12.13
C GLN A 112 8.27 -4.80 11.43
N LEU A 113 8.13 -3.70 12.18
CA LEU A 113 8.16 -2.36 11.61
C LEU A 113 9.53 -2.06 11.00
N TRP A 114 10.62 -2.43 11.68
CA TRP A 114 11.98 -2.24 11.18
C TRP A 114 12.23 -2.98 9.87
N HIS A 115 11.85 -4.25 9.78
CA HIS A 115 11.94 -5.00 8.53
C HIS A 115 11.12 -4.35 7.40
N ARG A 116 9.94 -3.79 7.71
CA ARG A 116 9.10 -3.12 6.71
C ARG A 116 9.69 -1.81 6.20
N VAL A 117 10.43 -1.10 7.04
CA VAL A 117 11.20 0.08 6.62
C VAL A 117 12.27 -0.33 5.61
N GLN A 118 13.03 -1.38 5.92
CA GLN A 118 14.05 -1.91 5.00
C GLN A 118 13.42 -2.35 3.67
N ASP A 119 12.33 -3.13 3.71
CA ASP A 119 11.59 -3.54 2.51
C ASP A 119 11.13 -2.34 1.68
N TYR A 120 10.63 -1.29 2.33
CA TYR A 120 10.13 -0.09 1.67
C TYR A 120 11.24 0.65 0.91
N PHE A 121 12.40 0.84 1.55
CA PHE A 121 13.55 1.49 0.91
C PHE A 121 14.10 0.64 -0.25
N TRP A 122 14.21 -0.67 -0.07
CA TRP A 122 14.59 -1.60 -1.15
C TRP A 122 13.61 -1.57 -2.34
N ALA A 123 12.31 -1.57 -2.09
CA ALA A 123 11.31 -1.48 -3.16
C ALA A 123 11.37 -0.13 -3.90
N SER A 124 11.61 0.97 -3.16
CA SER A 124 11.76 2.31 -3.75
C SER A 124 13.01 2.43 -4.62
N ALA A 125 14.13 1.86 -4.17
CA ALA A 125 15.36 1.81 -4.94
C ALA A 125 15.21 0.96 -6.23
N ARG A 126 14.57 -0.20 -6.13
CA ARG A 126 14.30 -1.08 -7.28
C ARG A 126 13.33 -0.44 -8.28
N LEU A 127 12.34 0.30 -7.79
CA LEU A 127 11.47 1.13 -8.62
C LEU A 127 12.29 2.15 -9.43
N ALA A 128 13.17 2.92 -8.79
CA ALA A 128 13.98 3.91 -9.50
C ALA A 128 14.94 3.28 -10.51
N CYS A 129 15.56 2.13 -10.21
CA CYS A 129 16.37 1.41 -11.20
C CYS A 129 15.55 0.92 -12.40
N ALA A 130 14.34 0.41 -12.17
CA ALA A 130 13.43 0.02 -13.24
C ALA A 130 13.00 1.22 -14.12
N GLU A 131 12.71 2.37 -13.50
CA GLU A 131 12.39 3.62 -14.21
C GLU A 131 13.59 4.11 -15.04
N CYS A 132 14.81 4.08 -14.49
CA CYS A 132 16.03 4.46 -15.22
C CYS A 132 16.30 3.58 -16.44
N ARG A 133 15.96 2.29 -16.38
CA ARG A 133 16.08 1.35 -17.52
C ARG A 133 14.93 1.44 -18.52
N GLY A 134 13.86 2.16 -18.21
CA GLY A 134 12.64 2.19 -19.02
C GLY A 134 11.81 0.90 -18.96
N ASP A 135 12.00 0.03 -17.96
CA ASP A 135 11.16 -1.16 -17.76
C ASP A 135 9.87 -0.79 -17.03
N ALA A 136 8.86 -0.37 -17.80
CA ALA A 136 7.57 0.04 -17.28
C ALA A 136 6.86 -1.07 -16.48
N ALA A 137 7.04 -2.34 -16.86
CA ALA A 137 6.40 -3.46 -16.18
C ALA A 137 7.03 -3.71 -14.81
N ALA A 138 8.36 -3.67 -14.71
CA ALA A 138 9.07 -3.76 -13.43
C ALA A 138 8.77 -2.54 -12.56
N ALA A 139 8.80 -1.33 -13.13
CA ALA A 139 8.48 -0.11 -12.40
C ALA A 139 7.08 -0.18 -11.79
N GLN A 140 6.06 -0.60 -12.56
CA GLN A 140 4.71 -0.74 -12.02
C GLN A 140 4.61 -1.79 -10.91
N ARG A 141 5.31 -2.93 -11.04
CA ARG A 141 5.36 -3.97 -9.98
C ARG A 141 5.98 -3.42 -8.70
N GLU A 142 7.14 -2.79 -8.79
CA GLU A 142 7.87 -2.27 -7.63
C GLU A 142 7.14 -1.10 -6.98
N ARG A 143 6.47 -0.25 -7.77
CA ARG A 143 5.56 0.78 -7.25
C ARG A 143 4.47 0.20 -6.36
N HIS A 144 3.82 -0.88 -6.80
CA HIS A 144 2.80 -1.55 -5.98
C HIS A 144 3.37 -2.19 -4.71
N ILE A 145 4.58 -2.72 -4.77
CA ILE A 145 5.27 -3.27 -3.61
C ILE A 145 5.58 -2.14 -2.63
N ALA A 146 6.21 -1.05 -3.09
CA ALA A 146 6.51 0.13 -2.29
C ALA A 146 5.26 0.73 -1.64
N ASP A 147 4.16 0.92 -2.39
CA ASP A 147 2.88 1.42 -1.85
C ASP A 147 2.26 0.49 -0.81
N ARG A 148 2.47 -0.82 -0.95
CA ARG A 148 2.04 -1.79 0.07
C ARG A 148 2.85 -1.62 1.34
N HIS A 149 4.17 -1.50 1.25
CA HIS A 149 5.03 -1.30 2.42
C HIS A 149 4.77 0.05 3.09
N ALA A 150 4.61 1.14 2.33
CA ALA A 150 4.26 2.46 2.87
C ALA A 150 2.94 2.44 3.66
N ARG A 151 1.93 1.72 3.19
CA ARG A 151 0.69 1.51 3.96
C ARG A 151 0.92 0.72 5.23
N HIS A 152 1.75 -0.32 5.19
CA HIS A 152 2.12 -1.07 6.39
C HIS A 152 2.86 -0.20 7.42
N LEU A 153 3.73 0.71 6.97
CA LEU A 153 4.40 1.67 7.83
C LEU A 153 3.40 2.55 8.60
N ALA A 154 2.31 2.94 7.95
CA ALA A 154 1.22 3.71 8.57
C ALA A 154 0.25 2.86 9.43
N GLY A 155 0.55 1.58 9.68
CA GLY A 155 -0.36 0.67 10.39
C GLY A 155 -1.59 0.26 9.57
N LEU A 156 -1.69 0.71 8.32
CA LEU A 156 -2.72 0.32 7.35
C LEU A 156 -2.34 -1.03 6.74
N ARG A 157 -2.30 -2.08 7.58
CA ARG A 157 -2.22 -3.46 7.10
C ARG A 157 -3.35 -3.67 6.09
N ARG A 158 -3.15 -4.55 5.10
CA ARG A 158 -4.30 -5.13 4.40
C ARG A 158 -5.24 -5.62 5.51
N LEU A 159 -6.40 -4.98 5.65
CA LEU A 159 -7.53 -5.49 6.41
C LEU A 159 -8.01 -6.77 5.69
N GLY A 160 -7.17 -7.80 5.64
CA GLY A 160 -7.65 -9.15 5.51
C GLY A 160 -8.39 -9.37 6.81
N SER A 161 -9.73 -9.22 6.75
CA SER A 161 -10.69 -9.48 7.82
C SER A 161 -10.03 -9.48 9.19
N VAL A 162 -9.69 -8.30 9.72
CA VAL A 162 -9.25 -8.22 11.12
C VAL A 162 -10.44 -8.72 11.91
N ARG A 163 -10.35 -9.96 12.41
CA ARG A 163 -11.27 -10.48 13.41
C ARG A 163 -10.98 -9.68 14.67
N LEU A 164 -11.67 -8.56 14.81
CA LEU A 164 -11.71 -7.85 16.07
C LEU A 164 -12.21 -8.83 17.14
N PRO A 165 -11.68 -8.79 18.37
CA PRO A 165 -12.31 -9.49 19.49
C PRO A 165 -13.81 -9.18 19.51
N PRO A 166 -14.69 -10.14 19.88
CA PRO A 166 -16.14 -9.96 19.78
C PRO A 166 -16.65 -8.65 20.40
N GLU A 167 -16.08 -8.27 21.54
CA GLU A 167 -16.38 -7.01 22.25
C GLU A 167 -16.00 -5.77 21.45
N THR A 168 -14.82 -5.78 20.83
CA THR A 168 -14.33 -4.69 19.97
C THR A 168 -15.13 -4.62 18.67
N GLN A 169 -15.53 -5.77 18.12
CA GLN A 169 -16.39 -5.85 16.94
C GLN A 169 -17.75 -5.19 17.20
N GLN A 170 -18.33 -5.42 18.38
CA GLN A 170 -19.60 -4.81 18.77
C GLN A 170 -19.45 -3.30 18.96
N ARG A 171 -18.41 -2.83 19.66
CA ARG A 171 -18.13 -1.39 19.81
C ARG A 171 -17.91 -0.69 18.47
N PHE A 172 -17.10 -1.29 17.59
CA PHE A 172 -16.86 -0.77 16.25
C PHE A 172 -18.15 -0.73 15.43
N SER A 173 -18.96 -1.79 15.48
CA SER A 173 -20.25 -1.84 14.77
C SER A 173 -21.21 -0.76 15.27
N SER A 174 -21.27 -0.52 16.59
CA SER A 174 -22.08 0.56 17.18
C SER A 174 -21.60 1.95 16.75
N GLU A 175 -20.28 2.17 16.71
CA GLU A 175 -19.71 3.44 16.28
C GLU A 175 -19.92 3.70 14.78
N VAL A 176 -19.75 2.66 13.95
CA VAL A 176 -20.08 2.73 12.51
C VAL A 176 -21.56 3.02 12.33
N ALA A 177 -22.46 2.40 13.10
CA ALA A 177 -23.90 2.69 13.03
C ALA A 177 -24.23 4.13 13.46
N ARG A 178 -23.47 4.69 14.40
CA ARG A 178 -23.59 6.09 14.86
C ARG A 178 -23.12 7.09 13.79
N VAL A 179 -21.97 6.84 13.16
CA VAL A 179 -21.37 7.72 12.15
C VAL A 179 -22.03 7.55 10.78
N MET A 180 -22.45 6.33 10.44
CA MET A 180 -23.13 5.96 9.22
C MET A 180 -24.51 5.36 9.57
N PRO A 181 -25.50 6.22 9.85
CA PRO A 181 -26.85 5.77 10.20
C PRO A 181 -27.57 5.09 9.03
N SER A 182 -27.09 5.29 7.80
CA SER A 182 -27.60 4.64 6.60
C SER A 182 -26.86 3.33 6.29
N THR A 183 -27.55 2.42 5.58
CA THR A 183 -26.91 1.24 5.00
C THR A 183 -26.12 1.66 3.77
N VAL A 184 -24.80 1.50 3.81
CA VAL A 184 -23.90 1.80 2.69
C VAL A 184 -23.45 0.48 2.11
N VAL A 185 -23.77 0.25 0.83
CA VAL A 185 -23.31 -0.92 0.07
C VAL A 185 -22.33 -0.44 -0.99
N MET A 186 -21.18 -1.07 -1.06
CA MET A 186 -20.17 -0.85 -2.09
C MET A 186 -20.02 -2.13 -2.92
N LEU A 187 -20.32 -2.03 -4.20
CA LEU A 187 -19.95 -3.03 -5.19
C LEU A 187 -18.59 -2.66 -5.78
N SER A 188 -17.70 -3.63 -5.84
CA SER A 188 -16.38 -3.51 -6.46
C SER A 188 -16.05 -4.81 -7.20
N THR A 189 -14.96 -4.81 -7.95
CA THR A 189 -14.39 -6.05 -8.51
C THR A 189 -13.00 -6.27 -7.95
N CYS A 190 -12.58 -7.53 -7.88
CA CYS A 190 -11.27 -7.96 -7.41
C CYS A 190 -10.67 -8.97 -8.38
N LEU A 191 -9.34 -9.00 -8.55
CA LEU A 191 -8.74 -10.06 -9.35
C LEU A 191 -8.91 -11.40 -8.61
N GLU A 192 -9.44 -12.40 -9.30
CA GLU A 192 -9.49 -13.77 -8.78
C GLU A 192 -8.04 -14.22 -8.60
N ALA A 193 -7.67 -14.58 -7.37
CA ALA A 193 -6.31 -15.05 -7.10
C ALA A 193 -6.07 -16.31 -7.92
N ALA A 194 -5.07 -16.27 -8.82
CA ALA A 194 -4.74 -17.38 -9.71
C ALA A 194 -4.23 -18.66 -8.98
N SER A 195 -4.13 -18.64 -7.65
CA SER A 195 -3.60 -19.75 -6.85
C SER A 195 -4.43 -19.95 -5.57
N THR A 196 -4.75 -21.22 -5.31
CA THR A 196 -5.37 -21.72 -4.07
C THR A 196 -4.55 -21.42 -2.81
N LEU A 197 -3.29 -21.01 -2.95
CA LEU A 197 -2.40 -20.64 -1.84
C LEU A 197 -2.60 -19.21 -1.32
N SER A 198 -3.46 -18.41 -1.97
CA SER A 198 -3.81 -17.06 -1.49
C SER A 198 -5.35 -16.91 -1.43
N PRO A 199 -5.99 -17.27 -0.31
CA PRO A 199 -7.45 -17.39 -0.22
C PRO A 199 -8.20 -16.05 -0.21
N SER A 200 -7.50 -14.91 -0.32
CA SER A 200 -8.11 -13.60 -0.20
C SER A 200 -8.11 -12.85 -1.53
N PRO A 201 -9.30 -12.51 -2.08
CA PRO A 201 -9.40 -11.70 -3.28
C PRO A 201 -8.65 -10.37 -3.14
N ARG A 202 -7.84 -10.00 -4.14
CA ARG A 202 -7.05 -8.76 -4.10
C ARG A 202 -7.89 -7.62 -4.65
N THR A 203 -8.14 -6.59 -3.84
CA THR A 203 -8.72 -5.33 -4.33
C THR A 203 -7.76 -4.71 -5.36
N PRO A 204 -8.19 -4.51 -6.62
CA PRO A 204 -7.33 -4.19 -7.74
C PRO A 204 -7.44 -2.69 -8.00
N TYR A 205 -6.86 -1.88 -7.13
CA TYR A 205 -6.90 -0.42 -7.35
C TYR A 205 -6.00 0.04 -8.51
N SER A 206 -5.32 -0.86 -9.26
CA SER A 206 -4.30 -0.44 -10.22
C SER A 206 -4.14 -1.23 -11.52
N SER A 207 -4.87 -2.33 -11.72
CA SER A 207 -4.82 -3.08 -13.00
C SER A 207 -6.17 -3.62 -13.43
N ALA A 208 -7.26 -3.23 -12.77
CA ALA A 208 -8.58 -3.52 -13.28
C ALA A 208 -8.82 -2.62 -14.50
N VAL A 209 -9.24 -3.21 -15.62
CA VAL A 209 -9.80 -2.46 -16.75
C VAL A 209 -10.83 -1.48 -16.17
N GLU A 210 -10.60 -0.18 -16.38
CA GLU A 210 -11.49 0.87 -15.86
C GLU A 210 -12.93 0.56 -16.28
N GLY A 211 -13.86 0.75 -15.35
CA GLY A 211 -15.28 0.53 -15.61
C GLY A 211 -15.74 -0.94 -15.61
N ARG A 212 -14.87 -1.93 -15.39
CA ARG A 212 -15.28 -3.36 -15.41
C ARG A 212 -16.39 -3.69 -14.39
N CYS A 213 -16.32 -3.15 -13.17
CA CYS A 213 -17.39 -3.34 -12.19
C CYS A 213 -18.72 -2.74 -12.68
N THR A 214 -18.67 -1.57 -13.30
CA THR A 214 -19.84 -0.90 -13.90
C THR A 214 -20.40 -1.70 -15.07
N GLU A 215 -19.56 -2.21 -15.97
CA GLU A 215 -19.95 -3.05 -17.09
C GLU A 215 -20.65 -4.34 -16.61
N LEU A 216 -20.03 -5.05 -15.65
CA LEU A 216 -20.61 -6.26 -15.08
C LEU A 216 -21.95 -6.00 -14.42
N LEU A 217 -22.05 -4.89 -13.67
CA LEU A 217 -23.29 -4.46 -13.05
C LEU A 217 -24.35 -4.23 -14.14
N LEU A 218 -24.11 -3.32 -15.09
CA LEU A 218 -25.06 -2.97 -16.15
C LEU A 218 -25.53 -4.19 -16.97
N ARG A 219 -24.63 -5.10 -17.33
CA ARG A 219 -24.97 -6.33 -18.07
C ARG A 219 -25.81 -7.28 -17.24
N SER A 220 -25.47 -7.47 -15.96
CA SER A 220 -26.29 -8.27 -15.03
C SER A 220 -27.67 -7.63 -14.82
N LEU A 221 -27.70 -6.28 -14.81
CA LEU A 221 -28.91 -5.50 -14.76
C LEU A 221 -29.69 -5.46 -16.11
N ALA A 222 -29.22 -6.10 -17.18
CA ALA A 222 -30.00 -6.27 -18.40
C ALA A 222 -30.67 -7.66 -18.44
N GLU A 223 -30.06 -8.67 -17.81
CA GLU A 223 -30.50 -10.07 -17.87
C GLU A 223 -31.61 -10.44 -16.87
N LEU A 224 -31.73 -9.73 -15.74
CA LEU A 224 -32.60 -10.13 -14.61
C LEU A 224 -33.84 -9.23 -14.47
N GLN A 225 -35.07 -9.75 -14.47
CA GLN A 225 -36.28 -8.92 -14.28
C GLN A 225 -36.57 -8.56 -12.81
N THR A 226 -36.25 -9.46 -11.87
CA THR A 226 -36.34 -9.26 -10.42
C THR A 226 -34.98 -9.59 -9.81
N ARG A 227 -34.55 -8.86 -8.79
CA ARG A 227 -33.17 -8.99 -8.30
C ARG A 227 -33.14 -8.95 -6.79
N SER A 228 -32.73 -10.04 -6.17
CA SER A 228 -32.05 -10.01 -4.88
C SER A 228 -30.57 -9.65 -5.05
N TRP A 229 -29.90 -9.28 -3.97
CA TRP A 229 -28.45 -9.03 -4.01
C TRP A 229 -27.65 -10.28 -4.43
N ILE A 230 -28.07 -11.47 -4.00
CA ILE A 230 -27.36 -12.71 -4.33
C ILE A 230 -27.50 -13.07 -5.81
N GLU A 231 -28.68 -12.90 -6.40
CA GLU A 231 -28.90 -13.12 -7.84
C GLU A 231 -28.07 -12.16 -8.68
N LEU A 232 -27.99 -10.89 -8.29
CA LEU A 232 -27.17 -9.89 -8.97
C LEU A 232 -25.68 -10.28 -8.94
N LEU A 233 -25.15 -10.64 -7.77
CA LEU A 233 -23.75 -11.06 -7.64
C LEU A 233 -23.44 -12.33 -8.45
N TRP A 234 -24.38 -13.27 -8.47
CA TRP A 234 -24.24 -14.50 -9.23
C TRP A 234 -24.23 -14.25 -10.73
N ALA A 235 -25.12 -13.40 -11.24
CA ALA A 235 -25.13 -12.98 -12.65
C ALA A 235 -23.83 -12.27 -13.04
N MET A 236 -23.34 -11.34 -12.22
CA MET A 236 -22.05 -10.68 -12.44
C MET A 236 -20.91 -11.70 -12.54
N ARG A 237 -20.90 -12.72 -11.65
CA ARG A 237 -19.88 -13.77 -11.66
C ARG A 237 -19.98 -14.68 -12.89
N ARG A 238 -21.19 -14.96 -13.38
CA ARG A 238 -21.41 -15.75 -14.60
C ARG A 238 -20.86 -15.05 -15.85
N ILE A 239 -21.04 -13.74 -15.96
CA ILE A 239 -20.47 -12.95 -17.07
C ILE A 239 -18.94 -13.00 -17.04
N VAL A 240 -18.35 -12.96 -15.85
CA VAL A 240 -16.90 -13.05 -15.64
C VAL A 240 -16.35 -14.40 -16.08
N THR A 241 -17.04 -15.51 -15.80
CA THR A 241 -16.61 -16.87 -16.20
C THR A 241 -16.56 -17.09 -17.71
N ALA A 242 -17.29 -16.29 -18.50
CA ALA A 242 -17.26 -16.37 -19.96
C ALA A 242 -16.05 -15.64 -20.59
N GLY A 243 -15.26 -14.90 -19.80
CA GLY A 243 -14.10 -14.13 -20.27
C GLY A 243 -12.77 -14.89 -20.22
N ARG A 244 -11.68 -14.21 -20.60
CA ARG A 244 -10.31 -14.76 -20.54
C ARG A 244 -9.88 -14.99 -19.08
N PRO A 245 -9.28 -16.15 -18.73
CA PRO A 245 -8.88 -16.45 -17.35
C PRO A 245 -7.89 -15.47 -16.71
N ALA A 246 -6.99 -14.88 -17.51
CA ALA A 246 -5.93 -13.99 -17.02
C ALA A 246 -6.44 -12.62 -16.51
N GLU A 247 -7.68 -12.24 -16.86
CA GLU A 247 -8.29 -10.95 -16.51
C GLU A 247 -9.53 -11.13 -15.62
N ARG A 248 -9.65 -12.31 -15.00
CA ARG A 248 -10.86 -12.71 -14.31
C ARG A 248 -11.03 -11.90 -13.03
N GLN A 249 -11.99 -10.97 -13.08
CA GLN A 249 -12.34 -10.10 -11.97
C GLN A 249 -13.63 -10.57 -11.30
N VAL A 250 -13.59 -10.95 -10.02
CA VAL A 250 -14.76 -11.38 -9.26
C VAL A 250 -15.46 -10.18 -8.64
N PRO A 251 -16.80 -10.03 -8.78
CA PRO A 251 -17.55 -9.02 -8.05
C PRO A 251 -17.43 -9.25 -6.53
N THR A 252 -17.28 -8.16 -5.78
CA THR A 252 -17.18 -8.14 -4.32
C THR A 252 -18.19 -7.13 -3.79
N LEU A 253 -19.00 -7.56 -2.83
CA LEU A 253 -19.95 -6.71 -2.10
C LEU A 253 -19.41 -6.45 -0.70
N SER A 254 -19.27 -5.18 -0.37
CA SER A 254 -18.96 -4.70 0.97
C SER A 254 -20.16 -3.91 1.50
N CYS A 255 -20.52 -4.09 2.76
CA CYS A 255 -21.64 -3.39 3.37
C CYS A 255 -21.24 -2.85 4.75
N SER A 256 -21.75 -1.68 5.12
CA SER A 256 -21.55 -1.11 6.47
C SER A 256 -22.29 -1.89 7.56
N ARG A 257 -23.22 -2.78 7.18
CA ARG A 257 -24.06 -3.59 8.06
C ARG A 257 -24.23 -5.00 7.50
N MET A 258 -24.75 -5.91 8.33
CA MET A 258 -25.18 -7.21 7.84
C MET A 258 -26.35 -7.00 6.86
N LEU A 259 -26.15 -7.42 5.61
CA LEU A 259 -27.12 -7.30 4.52
C LEU A 259 -27.74 -8.68 4.28
N ASP A 260 -29.08 -8.77 4.31
CA ASP A 260 -29.76 -9.96 3.82
C ASP A 260 -29.61 -10.03 2.30
N LEU A 261 -28.83 -10.98 1.82
CA LEU A 261 -28.54 -11.11 0.39
C LEU A 261 -29.76 -11.56 -0.43
N ASN A 262 -30.81 -12.09 0.21
CA ASN A 262 -32.07 -12.43 -0.45
C ASN A 262 -33.00 -11.23 -0.58
N SER A 263 -32.71 -10.12 0.12
CA SER A 263 -33.50 -8.90 -0.01
C SER A 263 -33.38 -8.31 -1.43
N PRO A 264 -34.43 -7.66 -1.94
CA PRO A 264 -34.40 -7.05 -3.26
C PRO A 264 -33.26 -6.01 -3.39
N PHE A 265 -32.44 -6.17 -4.42
CA PHE A 265 -31.54 -5.14 -4.91
C PHE A 265 -32.35 -3.95 -5.40
N SER A 266 -32.03 -2.77 -4.85
CA SER A 266 -32.70 -1.54 -5.20
C SER A 266 -31.72 -0.37 -5.07
N VAL A 267 -31.63 0.44 -6.12
CA VAL A 267 -31.01 1.77 -6.09
C VAL A 267 -32.14 2.78 -6.10
N VAL A 268 -33.00 2.71 -5.09
CA VAL A 268 -33.95 3.80 -4.85
C VAL A 268 -33.17 4.87 -4.12
N HIS A 269 -32.94 6.00 -4.79
CA HIS A 269 -32.60 7.22 -4.07
C HIS A 269 -33.77 7.50 -3.12
N PRO A 270 -33.60 7.42 -1.78
CA PRO A 270 -34.59 8.03 -0.91
C PRO A 270 -34.70 9.49 -1.35
N LYS A 271 -35.93 9.99 -1.51
CA LYS A 271 -36.31 11.32 -2.03
C LYS A 271 -35.15 12.31 -2.04
N PRO A 272 -34.89 13.06 -3.13
CA PRO A 272 -33.76 13.99 -3.23
C PRO A 272 -33.63 14.74 -1.92
N SER A 273 -32.54 14.47 -1.18
CA SER A 273 -32.29 15.15 0.08
C SER A 273 -32.08 16.60 -0.32
N GLY A 274 -33.10 17.44 -0.16
CA GLY A 274 -33.06 18.84 -0.53
C GLY A 274 -31.84 19.49 0.10
N ARG A 275 -30.81 19.66 -0.72
CA ARG A 275 -29.62 20.46 -0.52
C ARG A 275 -29.31 21.07 -1.87
#